data_AF-A0A3S3QW53-F1
#
_entry.id   AF-A0A3S3QW53-F1
#
_cell.length_a   1.000
_cell.length_b   1.000
_cell.length_c   1.000
_cell.angle_alpha   90.00
_cell.angle_beta   90.00
_cell.angle_gamma   90.00
#
_symmetry.space_group_name_H-M   'P 1'
#
loop_
_entity.id
_entity.type
_entity.pdbx_description
1 polymer ?
#
loop_
_entity_poly.entity_id
_entity_poly.type
_entity_poly.pdbx_seq_one_letter_code
_entity_poly.pdbx_strand_id
1 'polypeptide(L)'
;METERMYSGQVVPFTLKAYFRSGKRVTLKSAPRLSGEDFLLQSLDEEPRQQQERLNGTVYTSLTWQGTLSAVKEGEVPLTVEMDAEVLVRSRGRLRGNPFGSSLLDDPFFLIS
;
A
#
# COMPACT_ATOMS: atom_id res chain seq x y z
N MET A 1 -16.65 -7.50 8.12
CA MET A 1 -15.67 -8.58 7.90
C MET A 1 -16.48 -9.78 7.45
N GLU A 2 -16.18 -10.31 6.28
CA GLU A 2 -16.90 -11.47 5.73
C GLU A 2 -16.31 -12.73 6.37
N THR A 3 -17.16 -13.53 7.02
CA THR A 3 -16.73 -14.74 7.72
C THR A 3 -16.97 -15.93 6.80
N GLU A 4 -15.91 -16.49 6.23
CA GLU A 4 -15.99 -17.68 5.39
C GLU A 4 -15.67 -18.93 6.23
N ARG A 5 -16.54 -19.94 6.16
CA ARG A 5 -16.35 -21.21 6.87
C ARG A 5 -15.58 -22.17 5.99
N MET A 6 -14.41 -22.58 6.45
CA MET A 6 -13.57 -23.57 5.76
C MET A 6 -13.51 -24.86 6.58
N TYR A 7 -13.51 -26.01 5.90
CA TYR A 7 -13.29 -27.31 6.52
C TYR A 7 -11.80 -27.69 6.46
N SER A 8 -11.34 -28.50 7.42
CA SER A 8 -9.94 -28.96 7.42
C SER A 8 -9.60 -29.71 6.12
N GLY A 9 -8.48 -29.36 5.51
CA GLY A 9 -8.03 -29.92 4.23
C GLY A 9 -8.77 -29.37 3.00
N GLN A 10 -9.78 -28.51 3.17
CA GLN A 10 -10.42 -27.84 2.04
C GLN A 10 -9.48 -26.78 1.47
N VAL A 11 -9.24 -26.84 0.16
CA VAL A 11 -8.53 -25.80 -0.59
C VAL A 11 -9.54 -24.78 -1.09
N VAL A 12 -9.33 -23.51 -0.74
CA VAL A 12 -10.22 -22.41 -1.11
C VAL A 12 -9.42 -21.34 -1.87
N PRO A 13 -9.90 -20.89 -3.05
CA PRO A 13 -9.30 -19.76 -3.74
C PRO A 13 -9.57 -18.46 -2.99
N PHE A 14 -8.59 -17.56 -2.97
CA PHE A 14 -8.75 -16.23 -2.40
C PHE A 14 -8.14 -15.16 -3.31
N THR A 15 -8.65 -13.94 -3.18
CA THR A 15 -8.11 -12.76 -3.85
C THR A 15 -7.60 -11.77 -2.82
N LEU A 16 -6.33 -11.39 -2.92
CA LEU A 16 -5.74 -10.34 -2.09
C LEU A 16 -5.63 -9.05 -2.91
N LYS A 17 -6.17 -7.95 -2.39
CA LYS A 17 -6.07 -6.62 -3.00
C LYS A 17 -5.44 -5.62 -2.07
N ALA A 18 -4.31 -5.05 -2.49
CA ALA A 18 -3.68 -3.91 -1.82
C ALA A 18 -3.96 -2.61 -2.59
N TYR A 19 -4.46 -1.58 -1.89
CA TYR A 19 -4.86 -0.31 -2.49
C TYR A 19 -3.89 0.81 -2.11
N PHE A 20 -3.28 1.43 -3.13
CA PHE A 20 -2.38 2.57 -2.96
C PHE A 20 -2.99 3.80 -3.63
N ARG A 21 -2.99 4.95 -2.93
CA ARG A 21 -3.52 6.20 -3.53
C ARG A 21 -2.72 6.55 -4.79
N SER A 22 -3.42 6.98 -5.84
CA SER A 22 -2.80 7.41 -7.09
C SER A 22 -1.81 8.57 -6.86
N GLY A 23 -0.73 8.60 -7.67
CA GLY A 23 0.32 9.61 -7.57
C GLY A 23 1.44 9.31 -6.57
N LYS A 24 1.37 8.18 -5.84
CA LYS A 24 2.49 7.63 -5.06
C LYS A 24 3.24 6.59 -5.89
N ARG A 25 4.57 6.62 -5.87
CA ARG A 25 5.37 5.53 -6.45
C ARG A 25 5.51 4.44 -5.41
N VAL A 26 5.00 3.26 -5.72
CA VAL A 26 5.03 2.09 -4.84
C VAL A 26 6.02 1.09 -5.42
N THR A 27 6.96 0.65 -4.59
CA THR A 27 7.91 -0.41 -4.93
C THR A 27 7.67 -1.56 -3.96
N LEU A 28 7.25 -2.71 -4.50
CA LEU A 28 7.12 -3.93 -3.72
C LEU A 28 8.51 -4.47 -3.37
N LYS A 29 8.70 -4.89 -2.12
CA LYS A 29 9.95 -5.55 -1.68
C LYS A 29 9.76 -7.04 -1.49
N SER A 30 8.56 -7.47 -1.15
CA SER A 30 8.19 -8.87 -1.01
C SER A 30 6.82 -9.15 -1.63
N ALA A 31 6.61 -10.41 -2.00
CA ALA A 31 5.27 -10.94 -2.17
C ALA A 31 4.56 -11.00 -0.78
N PRO A 32 3.22 -10.96 -0.75
CA PRO A 32 2.46 -11.21 0.46
C PRO A 32 2.73 -12.60 1.04
N ARG A 33 2.73 -12.71 2.36
CA ARG A 33 2.88 -13.98 3.08
C ARG A 33 1.79 -14.11 4.13
N LEU A 34 1.35 -15.34 4.38
CA LEU A 34 0.48 -15.63 5.51
C LEU A 34 1.31 -15.69 6.80
N SER A 35 0.78 -15.11 7.85
CA SER A 35 1.34 -15.15 9.20
C SER A 35 0.48 -16.10 10.04
N GLY A 36 1.11 -17.07 10.71
CA GLY A 36 0.45 -18.11 11.52
C GLY A 36 0.56 -19.53 10.94
N GLU A 37 0.11 -20.52 11.72
CA GLU A 37 0.24 -21.96 11.41
C GLU A 37 -1.11 -22.65 11.12
N ASP A 38 -2.22 -21.93 11.22
CA ASP A 38 -3.57 -22.50 11.10
C ASP A 38 -4.05 -22.61 9.64
N PHE A 39 -3.34 -21.93 8.72
CA PHE A 39 -3.58 -21.96 7.28
C PHE A 39 -2.29 -22.29 6.54
N LEU A 40 -2.39 -23.10 5.48
CA LEU A 40 -1.31 -23.34 4.53
C LEU A 40 -1.58 -22.57 3.24
N LEU A 41 -0.64 -21.72 2.86
CA LEU A 41 -0.64 -21.07 1.55
C LEU A 41 -0.16 -22.09 0.51
N GLN A 42 -1.06 -22.53 -0.36
CA GLN A 42 -0.78 -23.54 -1.39
C GLN A 42 -0.19 -22.89 -2.64
N SER A 43 -0.76 -21.75 -3.04
CA SER A 43 -0.26 -20.95 -4.15
C SER A 43 -0.56 -19.47 -3.95
N LEU A 44 0.31 -18.64 -4.50
CA LEU A 44 0.11 -17.20 -4.64
C LEU A 44 0.85 -16.75 -5.90
N ASP A 45 0.23 -15.87 -6.68
CA ASP A 45 0.93 -15.24 -7.81
C ASP A 45 2.24 -14.60 -7.35
N GLU A 46 3.33 -14.78 -8.12
CA GLU A 46 4.62 -14.17 -7.79
C GLU A 46 4.58 -12.64 -7.95
N GLU A 47 3.92 -12.17 -9.02
CA GLU A 47 3.75 -10.75 -9.32
C GLU A 47 2.27 -10.37 -9.29
N PRO A 48 1.90 -9.25 -8.64
CA PRO A 48 0.53 -8.78 -8.67
C PRO A 48 0.13 -8.26 -10.03
N ARG A 49 -1.14 -8.44 -10.36
CA ARG A 49 -1.77 -7.65 -11.41
C ARG A 49 -2.04 -6.23 -10.92
N GLN A 50 -1.38 -5.26 -11.55
CA GLN A 50 -1.58 -3.84 -11.27
C GLN A 50 -2.69 -3.23 -12.13
N GLN A 51 -3.65 -2.52 -11.50
CA GLN A 51 -4.72 -1.80 -12.20
C GLN A 51 -5.02 -0.45 -11.53
N GLN A 52 -5.75 0.44 -12.22
CA GLN A 52 -6.36 1.61 -11.60
C GLN A 52 -7.83 1.32 -11.29
N GLU A 53 -8.21 1.47 -10.03
CA GLU A 53 -9.58 1.30 -9.56
C GLU A 53 -10.08 2.59 -8.91
N ARG A 54 -11.34 2.95 -9.15
CA ARG A 54 -11.99 4.08 -8.49
C ARG A 54 -12.85 3.58 -7.33
N LEU A 55 -12.45 3.92 -6.12
CA LEU A 55 -13.17 3.59 -4.88
C LEU A 55 -13.62 4.88 -4.20
N ASN A 56 -14.92 5.01 -3.93
CA ASN A 56 -15.51 6.17 -3.24
C ASN A 56 -15.07 7.52 -3.85
N GLY A 57 -15.00 7.59 -5.18
CA GLY A 57 -14.59 8.79 -5.91
C GLY A 57 -13.08 9.06 -5.97
N THR A 58 -12.25 8.30 -5.24
CA THR A 58 -10.79 8.41 -5.27
C THR A 58 -10.19 7.33 -6.18
N VAL A 59 -9.20 7.70 -6.99
CA VAL A 59 -8.47 6.76 -7.84
C VAL A 59 -7.34 6.12 -7.04
N TYR A 60 -7.28 4.80 -7.06
CA TYR A 60 -6.24 3.98 -6.44
C TYR A 60 -5.53 3.15 -7.51
N THR A 61 -4.25 2.88 -7.28
CA THR A 61 -3.56 1.76 -7.91
C THR A 61 -3.85 0.53 -7.05
N SER A 62 -4.53 -0.47 -7.61
CA SER A 62 -4.73 -1.78 -6.98
C SER A 62 -3.65 -2.74 -7.42
N LEU A 63 -3.09 -3.48 -6.46
CA LEU A 63 -2.24 -4.64 -6.69
C LEU A 63 -3.03 -5.87 -6.26
N THR A 64 -3.28 -6.78 -7.21
CA THR A 64 -4.13 -7.94 -6.99
C THR A 64 -3.34 -9.22 -7.16
N TRP A 65 -3.40 -10.10 -6.17
CA TRP A 65 -2.89 -11.46 -6.24
C TRP A 65 -4.05 -12.44 -6.17
N GLN A 66 -3.94 -13.51 -6.95
CA GLN A 66 -4.74 -14.70 -6.80
C GLN A 66 -3.94 -15.78 -6.10
N GLY A 67 -4.60 -16.53 -5.24
CA GLY A 67 -3.96 -17.60 -4.50
C GLY A 67 -4.96 -18.66 -4.06
N THR A 68 -4.42 -19.73 -3.51
CA THR A 68 -5.21 -20.76 -2.85
C THR A 68 -4.62 -21.05 -1.47
N LEU A 69 -5.50 -21.25 -0.49
CA LEU A 69 -5.11 -21.61 0.86
C LEU A 69 -5.92 -22.81 1.33
N SER A 70 -5.39 -23.55 2.30
CA SER A 70 -6.11 -24.64 2.96
C SER A 70 -6.09 -24.48 4.46
N ALA A 71 -7.22 -24.74 5.12
CA ALA A 71 -7.32 -24.78 6.56
C ALA A 71 -6.66 -26.05 7.12
N VAL A 72 -5.82 -25.88 8.15
CA VAL A 72 -5.14 -27.00 8.83
C VAL A 72 -5.94 -27.47 10.04
N LYS A 73 -6.68 -26.55 10.67
CA LYS A 73 -7.48 -26.80 11.86
C LYS A 73 -8.90 -26.29 11.65
N GLU A 74 -9.83 -26.93 12.34
CA GLU A 74 -11.21 -26.44 12.42
C GLU A 74 -11.32 -25.35 13.49
N GLY A 75 -12.09 -24.31 13.21
CA GLY A 75 -12.35 -23.21 14.14
C GLY A 75 -12.37 -21.85 13.47
N GLU A 76 -12.71 -20.82 14.24
CA GLU A 76 -12.57 -19.43 13.83
C GLU A 76 -11.21 -18.93 14.27
N VAL A 77 -10.32 -18.73 13.30
CA VAL A 77 -8.96 -18.21 13.52
C VAL A 77 -8.74 -17.00 12.62
N PRO A 78 -8.04 -15.96 13.10
CA PRO A 78 -7.78 -14.77 12.30
C PRO A 78 -6.76 -15.08 11.20
N LEU A 79 -7.12 -14.79 9.94
CA LEU A 79 -6.19 -14.81 8.82
C LEU A 79 -5.36 -13.52 8.83
N THR A 80 -4.04 -13.65 9.02
CA THR A 80 -3.11 -12.51 8.98
C THR A 80 -2.22 -12.59 7.75
N VAL A 81 -2.09 -11.46 7.06
CA VAL A 81 -1.28 -11.32 5.83
C VAL A 81 -0.29 -10.19 6.02
N GLU A 82 0.97 -10.45 5.68
CA GLU A 82 2.08 -9.50 5.82
C GLU A 82 2.77 -9.27 4.47
N MET A 83 3.22 -8.04 4.22
CA MET A 83 3.93 -7.65 2.99
C MET A 83 4.78 -6.40 3.22
N ASP A 84 5.98 -6.40 2.67
CA ASP A 84 6.88 -5.25 2.68
C ASP A 84 6.77 -4.42 1.40
N ALA A 85 6.51 -3.11 1.57
CA ALA A 85 6.42 -2.17 0.47
C ALA A 85 7.02 -0.80 0.83
N GLU A 86 7.74 -0.21 -0.12
CA GLU A 86 8.19 1.18 -0.04
C GLU A 86 7.22 2.10 -0.79
N VAL A 87 6.77 3.16 -0.13
CA VAL A 87 5.86 4.14 -0.72
C VAL A 87 6.52 5.51 -0.71
N LEU A 88 6.89 5.99 -1.90
CA LEU A 88 7.43 7.33 -2.05
C LEU A 88 6.29 8.34 -2.08
N VAL A 89 6.19 9.13 -1.01
CA VAL A 89 5.24 10.22 -0.88
C VAL A 89 5.97 11.52 -1.22
N ARG A 90 5.56 12.19 -2.31
CA ARG A 90 6.01 13.56 -2.55
C ARG A 90 5.38 14.46 -1.48
N SER A 91 6.19 14.97 -0.55
CA SER A 91 5.72 16.01 0.36
C SER A 91 5.44 17.25 -0.50
N ARG A 92 4.18 17.70 -0.51
CA ARG A 92 3.89 19.04 -1.00
C ARG A 92 4.36 20.00 0.08
N GLY A 93 5.65 20.32 0.05
CA GLY A 93 6.17 21.49 0.74
C GLY A 93 5.31 22.68 0.34
N ARG A 94 4.71 23.34 1.33
CA ARG A 94 3.94 24.56 1.14
C ARG A 94 4.90 25.62 0.60
N LEU A 95 5.01 25.74 -0.71
CA LEU A 95 5.42 26.99 -1.34
C LEU A 95 4.22 27.94 -1.20
N ARG A 96 4.13 28.60 -0.04
CA ARG A 96 3.29 29.78 0.14
C ARG A 96 3.95 30.70 1.15
N GLY A 97 4.56 31.75 0.61
CA GLY A 97 5.06 32.89 1.38
C GLY A 97 6.41 33.40 0.88
N ASN A 98 6.49 33.90 -0.36
CA ASN A 98 7.33 35.06 -0.60
C ASN A 98 6.44 36.27 -0.29
N PRO A 99 6.58 36.94 0.88
CA PRO A 99 5.65 37.99 1.25
C PRO A 99 6.05 39.38 0.75
N PHE A 100 7.19 39.53 0.06
CA PHE A 100 7.67 40.86 -0.34
C PHE A 100 8.33 40.84 -1.72
N GLY A 101 7.50 41.03 -2.74
CA GLY A 101 7.91 41.85 -3.87
C GLY A 101 7.78 43.33 -3.46
N SER A 102 8.92 44.02 -3.43
CA SER A 102 9.10 45.47 -3.55
C SER A 102 8.36 46.43 -2.59
N SER A 103 9.05 46.82 -1.53
CA SER A 103 9.22 48.23 -1.12
C SER A 103 10.58 48.33 -0.43
N LEU A 104 11.53 49.06 -1.02
CA LEU A 104 11.97 50.37 -0.54
C LEU A 104 12.55 50.26 0.89
N LEU A 105 13.86 50.53 1.04
CA LEU A 105 14.67 50.50 2.29
C LEU A 105 15.13 49.06 2.63
N ASP A 106 16.38 48.65 2.46
CA ASP A 106 17.55 49.12 3.21
C ASP A 106 18.82 48.50 2.56
N ASP A 107 19.62 49.32 1.89
CA ASP A 107 21.08 49.16 1.78
C ASP A 107 21.65 50.32 2.61
N PRO A 108 22.67 50.15 3.50
CA PRO A 108 24.04 50.43 3.06
C PRO A 108 25.17 49.88 3.98
N PHE A 109 25.56 48.61 3.88
CA PHE A 109 26.88 48.13 4.36
C PHE A 109 27.19 46.92 3.45
N PHE A 110 27.91 47.04 2.34
CA PHE A 110 29.37 47.02 2.29
C PHE A 110 29.88 47.65 0.97
N LEU A 111 30.34 48.89 1.05
CA LEU A 111 31.43 49.42 0.22
C LEU A 111 32.57 49.76 1.17
N ILE A 112 33.61 48.91 1.25
CA ILE A 112 34.94 49.35 1.69
C ILE A 112 35.99 48.58 0.87
N SER A 113 36.70 49.39 0.06
CA SER A 113 38.07 49.32 -0.47
C SER A 113 38.60 48.07 -1.16
#